data_AF-A0A9D1ZBP6-F1
#
_entry.id   AF-A0A9D1ZBP6-F1
#
_cell.length_a   1.000
_cell.length_b   1.000
_cell.length_c   1.000
_cell.angle_alpha   90.00
_cell.angle_beta   90.00
_cell.angle_gamma   90.00
#
_symmetry.space_group_name_H-M   'P 1'
#
loop_
_entity.id
_entity.type
_entity.pdbx_description
1 polymer ?
#
loop_
_entity_poly.entity_id
_entity_poly.type
_entity_poly.pdbx_seq_one_letter_code
_entity_poly.pdbx_strand_id
1 'polypeptide(L)' 'VQQYRDGNKKVLGFLVGQCMKAAKGSGNPKAFNKMLAERLEA' A
#
# COMPACT_ATOMS: atom_id res chain seq x y z
N VAL A 1 -6.15 8.93 -18.39
CA VAL A 1 -5.02 8.05 -17.98
C VAL A 1 -4.45 8.38 -16.59
N GLN A 2 -4.45 9.63 -16.12
CA GLN A 2 -3.88 9.99 -14.79
C GLN A 2 -4.72 9.56 -13.57
N GLN A 3 -6.05 9.60 -13.65
CA GLN A 3 -6.92 9.23 -12.51
C GLN A 3 -6.79 7.76 -12.06
N TYR A 4 -6.36 6.87 -12.97
CA TYR A 4 -6.12 5.46 -12.65
C TYR A 4 -4.87 5.27 -11.76
N ARG A 5 -3.83 6.09 -11.97
CA ARG A 5 -2.63 6.06 -11.12
C ARG A 5 -2.86 6.69 -9.75
N ASP A 6 -3.72 7.70 -9.67
CA ASP A 6 -4.07 8.36 -8.42
C ASP A 6 -4.96 7.48 -7.53
N GLY A 7 -5.92 6.77 -8.15
CA GLY A 7 -6.74 5.74 -7.48
C GLY A 7 -5.89 4.63 -6.85
N ASN A 8 -4.85 4.16 -7.56
CA ASN A 8 -3.95 3.13 -7.06
C ASN A 8 -3.17 3.57 -5.81
N LYS A 9 -2.71 4.83 -5.73
CA LYS A 9 -2.04 5.34 -4.53
C LYS A 9 -2.96 5.38 -3.31
N LYS A 10 -4.23 5.69 -3.50
CA LYS A 10 -5.22 5.74 -2.42
C LYS A 10 -5.53 4.33 -1.89
N VAL A 11 -5.65 3.36 -2.79
CA VAL A 11 -5.83 1.94 -2.46
C VAL A 11 -4.58 1.38 -1.75
N LEU A 12 -3.38 1.76 -2.19
CA LEU A 12 -2.12 1.43 -1.54
C LEU A 12 -2.06 1.91 -0.08
N GLY A 13 -2.38 3.18 0.17
CA GLY A 13 -2.40 3.73 1.54
C GLY A 13 -3.41 3.01 2.45
N PHE A 14 -4.56 2.62 1.91
CA PHE A 14 -5.57 1.85 2.64
C PHE A 14 -5.06 0.45 3.00
N LEU A 15 -4.45 -0.26 2.05
CA LEU A 15 -3.87 -1.60 2.25
C LEU A 15 -2.71 -1.57 3.25
N VAL A 16 -1.83 -0.55 3.18
CA VAL A 16 -0.75 -0.37 4.15
C VAL A 16 -1.32 -0.19 5.57
N GLY A 17 -2.39 0.60 5.72
CA GLY A 17 -3.08 0.75 7.01
C GLY A 17 -3.65 -0.55 7.56
N GLN A 18 -4.28 -1.37 6.71
CA GLN A 18 -4.79 -2.69 7.10
C GLN A 18 -3.65 -3.65 7.47
N CYS A 19 -2.55 -3.67 6.70
CA CYS A 19 -1.36 -4.48 6.99
C CYS A 19 -0.68 -4.06 8.29
N MET A 20 -0.55 -2.76 8.56
CA MET A 20 -0.02 -2.26 9.83
C MET A 20 -0.89 -2.66 11.03
N LYS A 21 -2.21 -2.62 10.86
CA LYS A 21 -3.18 -3.04 11.89
C LYS A 21 -3.09 -4.55 12.15
N ALA A 22 -3.00 -5.37 11.10
CA ALA A 22 -2.82 -6.82 11.20
C ALA A 22 -1.46 -7.18 11.84
N ALA A 23 -0.42 -6.42 11.50
CA ALA A 23 0.91 -6.55 12.09
C ALA A 23 1.03 -5.95 13.51
N LYS A 24 -0.07 -5.49 14.13
CA LYS A 24 -0.10 -4.83 15.45
C LYS A 24 0.95 -3.72 15.62
N GLY A 25 1.22 -2.97 14.56
CA GLY A 25 2.24 -1.91 14.58
C GLY A 25 3.68 -2.38 14.54
N SER A 26 3.95 -3.69 14.49
CA SER A 26 5.32 -4.25 14.42
C SER A 26 5.95 -4.21 13.02
N GLY A 27 5.18 -3.86 11.99
CA GLY A 27 5.66 -3.83 10.61
C GLY A 27 6.14 -2.46 10.14
N ASN A 28 6.96 -2.44 9.08
CA ASN A 28 7.51 -1.20 8.55
C ASN A 28 6.62 -0.65 7.41
N PRO A 29 6.02 0.54 7.56
CA PRO A 29 5.12 1.12 6.55
C PRO A 29 5.79 1.32 5.19
N LYS A 30 7.10 1.61 5.15
CA LYS A 30 7.85 1.73 3.89
C LYS A 30 7.99 0.39 3.18
N ALA A 31 8.19 -0.70 3.93
CA ALA A 31 8.30 -2.04 3.37
C ALA A 31 6.96 -2.52 2.80
N PHE A 32 5.86 -2.30 3.52
CA PHE A 32 4.52 -2.61 3.02
C PHE A 32 4.16 -1.80 1.79
N ASN A 33 4.42 -0.49 1.80
CA ASN A 33 4.13 0.35 0.65
C ASN A 33 4.92 -0.10 -0.60
N LYS A 34 6.18 -0.51 -0.43
CA LYS A 34 7.01 -1.04 -1.53
C LYS A 34 6.50 -2.39 -2.04
N MET A 35 6.20 -3.34 -1.15
CA MET A 35 5.65 -4.65 -1.52
C MET A 35 4.28 -4.56 -2.21
N LEU A 36 3.41 -3.68 -1.71
CA LEU A 36 2.09 -3.47 -2.30
C LEU A 36 2.20 -2.73 -3.64
N ALA A 37 3.11 -1.76 -3.78
CA ALA A 37 3.34 -1.07 -5.04
C ALA A 37 3.90 -2.02 -6.11
N GLU A 38 4.90 -2.84 -5.76
CA GLU A 38 5.45 -3.87 -6.66
C GLU A 38 4.39 -4.88 -7.12
N ARG A 39 3.41 -5.21 -6.27
CA ARG A 39 2.32 -6.14 -6.61
C ARG A 39 1.19 -5.51 -7.42
N LEU A 40 1.08 -4.19 -7.45
CA LEU A 40 -0.02 -3.45 -8.10
C LEU A 40 0.43 -2.76 -9.41
N GLU A 41 1.74 -2.59 -9.59
CA GLU A 41 2.38 -2.12 -10.84
C GLU A 41 2.77 -3.26 -11.79
N ALA A 42 2.55 -4.52 -11.40
CA ALA A 42 2.67 -5.73 -12.23
C ALA A 42 1.29 -6.20 -12.71
#